data_AF-A0A3M7IWC3-F1
#
_entry.id   AF-A0A3M7IWC3-F1
#
_cell.length_a   1.000
_cell.length_b   1.000
_cell.length_c   1.000
_cell.angle_alpha   90.00
_cell.angle_beta   90.00
_cell.angle_gamma   90.00
#
_symmetry.space_group_name_H-M   'P 1'
#
loop_
_entity.id
_entity.type
_entity.pdbx_description
1 polymer ?
#
loop_
_entity_poly.entity_id
_entity_poly.type
_entity_poly.pdbx_seq_one_letter_code
_entity_poly.pdbx_strand_id
1 'polypeptide(L)'
;MAATAIHVHHKRKADNAPNGDSNEHDAKRFKSSASPQPEPAPDANDADNDAAESDAPARVPFPEKPAVLEERNGDISFQVVNNDNQPRSMIILTGLKCIFQKQLPKMPKDYIARLVYDRTHLSIAIVKRPPFGTHADKSDMPGEVVGGITYRPFKGRQFAEIVFCAISSDQQVKGYGAHLMSHLKDYVKATSDVMHFLTYADNYAIGYFKKQGFTKEITLDKPKWMGYIKDYEGGTIMQCSMLPKIRYLESGRLLLKQKAAVHAKIRAVSRAYDIHEPPSEWRHLKSTDPLPEIDPLSIPAIRATGWSADMDSLSRQPRRNPSHSLLVTLLSALQTSSAAWPFLQPVNGDEVQDYYSVIKNPMDLSTMETKLDKDQYEGVEDFVRDVLLIVRNCKRYNAESTPYAKAAGKLERELWRKVREVPEWSYLDSEGFESTARQE
;
A
#
# COMPACT_ATOMS: atom_id res chain seq x y z
N MET A 1 23.37 -52.74 -7.13
CA MET A 1 24.83 -52.63 -6.91
C MET A 1 25.19 -51.17 -7.20
N ALA A 2 25.69 -50.33 -6.28
CA ALA A 2 26.79 -50.50 -5.32
C ALA A 2 28.15 -50.67 -6.02
N ALA A 3 29.21 -49.89 -5.76
CA ALA A 3 29.41 -48.73 -4.85
C ALA A 3 30.43 -47.72 -5.51
N THR A 4 31.12 -46.74 -4.92
CA THR A 4 31.49 -46.42 -3.51
C THR A 4 31.80 -44.89 -3.34
N ALA A 5 32.45 -44.50 -2.24
CA ALA A 5 32.89 -43.16 -1.82
C ALA A 5 34.15 -42.62 -2.58
N ILE A 6 34.67 -41.40 -2.34
CA ILE A 6 35.53 -40.88 -1.23
C ILE A 6 35.74 -39.36 -1.52
N HIS A 7 35.88 -38.34 -0.65
CA HIS A 7 35.85 -38.06 0.82
C HIS A 7 35.18 -36.65 0.99
N VAL A 8 34.82 -36.02 2.13
CA VAL A 8 35.16 -36.05 3.58
C VAL A 8 36.38 -35.20 4.02
N HIS A 9 36.13 -33.99 4.58
CA HIS A 9 36.81 -33.53 5.81
C HIS A 9 35.95 -32.53 6.63
N HIS A 10 36.00 -32.65 7.97
CA HIS A 10 35.32 -31.78 8.93
C HIS A 10 36.27 -30.80 9.64
N LYS A 11 35.73 -29.69 10.16
CA LYS A 11 35.80 -29.43 11.63
C LYS A 11 34.72 -28.45 12.13
N ARG A 12 33.99 -28.88 13.17
CA ARG A 12 33.36 -28.03 14.20
C ARG A 12 33.95 -28.47 15.55
N LYS A 13 34.08 -27.54 16.50
CA LYS A 13 33.59 -27.71 17.89
C LYS A 13 33.66 -26.40 18.66
N ALA A 14 32.83 -26.28 19.69
CA ALA A 14 32.96 -25.30 20.76
C ALA A 14 33.52 -25.99 22.01
N ASP A 15 33.65 -25.28 23.14
CA ASP A 15 32.82 -25.52 24.34
C ASP A 15 33.26 -24.60 25.52
N ASN A 16 32.37 -24.45 26.52
CA ASN A 16 32.55 -23.90 27.89
C ASN A 16 32.63 -22.37 28.15
N ALA A 17 31.83 -21.97 29.16
CA ALA A 17 31.96 -20.77 30.00
C ALA A 17 32.41 -21.19 31.44
N PRO A 18 32.56 -20.28 32.44
CA PRO A 18 31.38 -19.79 33.17
C PRO A 18 31.44 -18.33 33.71
N ASN A 19 30.25 -17.82 34.07
CA ASN A 19 29.87 -16.78 35.04
C ASN A 19 30.78 -15.56 35.34
N GLY A 20 30.19 -14.37 35.16
CA GLY A 20 30.51 -13.12 35.86
C GLY A 20 29.29 -12.20 35.84
N ASP A 21 28.91 -11.60 36.97
CA ASP A 21 27.63 -10.90 37.18
C ASP A 21 27.81 -9.38 37.29
N SER A 22 26.97 -8.61 36.59
CA SER A 22 26.65 -7.20 36.90
C SER A 22 25.51 -6.66 36.01
N ASN A 23 24.65 -5.82 36.58
CA ASN A 23 23.51 -5.19 35.90
C ASN A 23 23.95 -4.04 34.97
N GLU A 24 23.32 -3.92 33.79
CA GLU A 24 23.14 -2.63 33.14
C GLU A 24 21.81 -2.56 32.39
N HIS A 25 20.96 -1.57 32.73
CA HIS A 25 19.66 -1.37 32.09
C HIS A 25 19.80 -0.56 30.80
N ASP A 26 19.90 -1.23 29.66
CA ASP A 26 20.06 -0.58 28.34
C ASP A 26 18.74 0.09 27.87
N ALA A 27 18.53 1.32 28.36
CA ALA A 27 17.35 2.13 28.09
C ALA A 27 17.35 2.66 26.64
N LYS A 28 16.61 1.99 25.75
CA LYS A 28 16.49 2.34 24.33
C LYS A 28 15.87 3.72 24.10
N ARG A 29 16.77 4.71 24.04
CA ARG A 29 16.59 6.13 23.73
C ARG A 29 15.57 6.38 22.61
N PHE A 30 14.42 6.95 22.96
CA PHE A 30 13.47 7.51 22.00
C PHE A 30 14.19 8.53 21.10
N LYS A 31 13.91 8.49 19.78
CA LYS A 31 14.33 9.54 18.85
C LYS A 31 13.42 10.76 19.05
N SER A 32 13.97 11.83 19.59
CA SER A 32 13.31 13.14 19.59
C SER A 32 13.08 13.63 18.16
N SER A 33 11.96 14.30 17.93
CA SER A 33 11.68 14.98 16.67
C SER A 33 12.58 16.20 16.54
N ALA A 34 13.61 16.12 15.70
CA ALA A 34 14.41 17.29 15.33
C ALA A 34 13.56 18.26 14.50
N SER A 35 13.41 19.49 14.99
CA SER A 35 12.91 20.61 14.17
C SER A 35 13.85 20.83 12.97
N PRO A 36 13.36 21.33 11.83
CA PRO A 36 14.23 21.73 10.72
C PRO A 36 15.23 22.78 11.19
N GLN A 37 16.52 22.57 10.92
CA GLN A 37 17.50 23.64 11.07
C GLN A 37 17.28 24.67 9.95
N PRO A 38 17.46 25.98 10.23
CA PRO A 38 17.50 26.98 9.17
C PRO A 38 18.71 26.72 8.26
N GLU A 39 18.53 26.87 6.95
CA GLU A 39 19.66 26.83 6.01
C GLU A 39 20.57 28.05 6.23
N PRO A 40 21.90 27.91 6.03
CA PRO A 40 22.81 29.04 6.17
C PRO A 40 22.49 30.13 5.13
N ALA A 41 22.61 31.39 5.54
CA ALA A 41 22.52 32.51 4.62
C ALA A 41 23.67 32.45 3.58
N PRO A 42 23.42 32.83 2.31
CA PRO A 42 24.49 32.89 1.31
C PRO A 42 25.52 33.97 1.67
N ASP A 43 26.79 33.71 1.36
CA ASP A 43 27.89 34.62 1.65
C ASP A 43 27.73 35.98 0.95
N ALA A 44 27.89 37.06 1.72
CA ALA A 44 27.79 38.42 1.22
C ALA A 44 29.11 38.89 0.56
N ASN A 45 29.46 38.29 -0.59
CA ASN A 45 30.56 38.71 -1.45
C ASN A 45 30.30 38.32 -2.92
N ASP A 46 29.40 39.05 -3.58
CA ASP A 46 29.50 39.38 -5.01
C ASP A 46 28.46 40.47 -5.31
N ALA A 47 28.92 41.72 -5.33
CA ALA A 47 28.10 42.90 -5.57
C ALA A 47 28.63 43.68 -6.78
N ASP A 48 28.12 43.36 -7.97
CA ASP A 48 27.85 44.32 -9.06
C ASP A 48 27.14 43.61 -10.23
N ASN A 49 26.14 44.30 -10.82
CA ASN A 49 25.35 43.93 -12.02
C ASN A 49 24.62 42.56 -11.99
N ASP A 50 23.29 42.45 -12.15
CA ASP A 50 22.36 43.31 -12.90
C ASP A 50 21.03 43.54 -12.15
N ALA A 51 20.50 44.77 -12.28
CA ALA A 51 19.18 45.13 -11.75
C ALA A 51 18.04 44.70 -12.70
N ALA A 52 17.61 43.45 -12.60
CA ALA A 52 16.43 42.92 -13.30
C ALA A 52 15.51 42.15 -12.33
N GLU A 53 14.42 42.79 -11.88
CA GLU A 53 13.39 42.15 -11.05
C GLU A 53 12.63 41.08 -11.84
N SER A 54 13.10 39.84 -11.79
CA SER A 54 12.30 38.71 -12.27
C SER A 54 11.27 38.31 -11.22
N ASP A 55 10.02 38.77 -11.36
CA ASP A 55 8.84 38.26 -10.63
C ASP A 55 8.47 36.85 -11.14
N ALA A 56 9.45 35.94 -11.06
CA ALA A 56 9.36 34.56 -11.48
C ALA A 56 8.97 33.71 -10.26
N PRO A 57 7.78 33.09 -10.23
CA PRO A 57 7.32 32.36 -9.06
C PRO A 57 8.28 31.21 -8.73
N ALA A 58 8.81 31.23 -7.49
CA ALA A 58 9.86 30.33 -7.02
C ALA A 58 9.58 28.87 -7.39
N ARG A 59 10.51 28.26 -8.14
CA ARG A 59 10.33 26.91 -8.71
C ARG A 59 10.38 25.85 -7.62
N VAL A 60 9.22 25.50 -7.06
CA VAL A 60 9.10 24.44 -6.06
C VAL A 60 9.68 23.12 -6.62
N PRO A 61 10.72 22.54 -6.00
CA PRO A 61 11.36 21.33 -6.52
C PRO A 61 10.38 20.15 -6.47
N PHE A 62 10.31 19.41 -7.58
CA PHE A 62 9.48 18.20 -7.70
C PHE A 62 10.38 16.98 -7.84
N PRO A 63 10.47 16.10 -6.83
CA PRO A 63 11.29 14.89 -6.91
C PRO A 63 10.66 13.89 -7.90
N GLU A 64 11.33 13.67 -9.02
CA GLU A 64 10.88 12.75 -10.06
C GLU A 64 11.27 11.29 -9.73
N LYS A 65 10.40 10.35 -10.09
CA LYS A 65 10.65 8.91 -9.88
C LYS A 65 11.59 8.37 -10.97
N PRO A 66 12.39 7.32 -10.71
CA PRO A 66 13.29 6.73 -11.70
C PRO A 66 12.61 6.42 -13.05
N ALA A 67 11.42 5.83 -13.03
CA ALA A 67 10.63 5.55 -14.24
C ALA A 67 10.32 6.79 -15.12
N VAL A 68 10.21 7.98 -14.53
CA VAL A 68 9.96 9.25 -15.26
C VAL A 68 11.25 9.78 -15.87
N LEU A 69 12.38 9.59 -15.18
CA LEU A 69 13.71 9.96 -15.66
C LEU A 69 14.13 9.06 -16.84
N GLU A 70 13.99 7.74 -16.67
CA GLU A 70 14.25 6.75 -17.72
C GLU A 70 13.37 6.99 -18.96
N GLU A 71 12.10 7.38 -18.81
CA GLU A 71 11.26 7.76 -19.97
C GLU A 71 11.73 9.05 -20.64
N ARG A 72 12.11 10.09 -19.87
CA ARG A 72 12.59 11.36 -20.45
C ARG A 72 13.90 11.20 -21.23
N ASN A 73 14.77 10.29 -20.80
CA ASN A 73 15.98 9.89 -21.53
C ASN A 73 15.66 9.00 -22.76
N GLY A 74 14.46 8.42 -22.80
CA GLY A 74 14.04 7.39 -23.75
C GLY A 74 14.67 6.02 -23.48
N ASP A 75 15.23 5.79 -22.29
CA ASP A 75 15.71 4.48 -21.83
C ASP A 75 14.56 3.47 -21.76
N ILE A 76 13.34 3.94 -21.46
CA ILE A 76 12.08 3.21 -21.63
C ILE A 76 11.10 3.94 -22.56
N SER A 77 10.18 3.18 -23.11
CA SER A 77 9.04 3.65 -23.92
C SER A 77 7.76 2.91 -23.53
N PHE A 78 6.62 3.59 -23.64
CA PHE A 78 5.30 2.99 -23.44
C PHE A 78 4.64 2.74 -24.80
N GLN A 79 4.39 1.48 -25.14
CA GLN A 79 3.86 1.07 -26.45
C GLN A 79 2.55 0.31 -26.27
N VAL A 80 1.48 0.76 -26.93
CA VAL A 80 0.18 0.07 -26.94
C VAL A 80 0.10 -0.82 -28.19
N VAL A 81 -0.14 -2.10 -27.99
CA VAL A 81 -0.16 -3.14 -29.02
C VAL A 81 -1.37 -4.07 -28.88
N ASN A 82 -1.79 -4.68 -29.98
CA ASN A 82 -2.72 -5.81 -30.03
C ASN A 82 -2.24 -6.82 -31.08
N ASN A 83 -3.00 -7.91 -31.28
CA ASN A 83 -2.70 -8.90 -32.32
C ASN A 83 -3.16 -8.42 -33.72
N ASP A 84 -2.40 -7.47 -34.26
CA ASP A 84 -2.44 -6.95 -35.63
C ASP A 84 -1.73 -7.85 -36.66
N ASN A 85 -1.11 -8.95 -36.21
CA ASN A 85 -0.21 -9.85 -36.93
C ASN A 85 1.16 -9.23 -37.35
N GLN A 86 1.50 -8.04 -36.89
CA GLN A 86 2.81 -7.43 -37.17
C GLN A 86 3.90 -8.08 -36.30
N PRO A 87 5.11 -8.34 -36.84
CA PRO A 87 6.19 -8.95 -36.08
C PRO A 87 6.53 -8.18 -34.79
N ARG A 88 6.62 -6.86 -34.86
CA ARG A 88 6.91 -5.96 -33.72
C ARG A 88 5.90 -6.14 -32.58
N SER A 89 4.61 -6.04 -32.88
CA SER A 89 3.51 -6.23 -31.92
C SER A 89 3.53 -7.64 -31.34
N MET A 90 3.72 -8.67 -32.16
CA MET A 90 3.79 -10.07 -31.72
C MET A 90 4.99 -10.37 -30.82
N ILE A 91 6.14 -9.72 -31.01
CA ILE A 91 7.30 -9.83 -30.10
C ILE A 91 6.96 -9.22 -28.74
N ILE A 92 6.38 -8.01 -28.71
CA ILE A 92 6.00 -7.33 -27.46
C ILE A 92 4.95 -8.15 -26.69
N LEU A 93 3.90 -8.62 -27.36
CA LEU A 93 2.87 -9.50 -26.77
C LEU A 93 3.48 -10.81 -26.25
N THR A 94 4.47 -11.38 -26.94
CA THR A 94 5.17 -12.59 -26.50
C THR A 94 6.01 -12.33 -25.25
N GLY A 95 6.70 -11.18 -25.16
CA GLY A 95 7.39 -10.73 -23.96
C GLY A 95 6.43 -10.57 -22.78
N LEU A 96 5.31 -9.85 -22.98
CA LEU A 96 4.26 -9.68 -21.97
C LEU A 96 3.69 -11.02 -21.48
N LYS A 97 3.32 -11.92 -22.39
CA LYS A 97 2.86 -13.28 -22.05
C LYS A 97 3.89 -13.99 -21.15
N CYS A 98 5.17 -13.94 -21.49
CA CYS A 98 6.24 -14.56 -20.70
C CYS A 98 6.44 -13.91 -19.31
N ILE A 99 6.12 -12.62 -19.15
CA ILE A 99 6.11 -11.94 -17.84
C ILE A 99 4.88 -12.38 -17.04
N PHE A 100 3.68 -12.30 -17.61
CA PHE A 100 2.44 -12.72 -16.94
C PHE A 100 2.51 -14.20 -16.50
N GLN A 101 3.03 -15.10 -17.34
CA GLN A 101 3.22 -16.52 -17.01
C GLN A 101 4.25 -16.78 -15.89
N LYS A 102 5.09 -15.79 -15.54
CA LYS A 102 6.01 -15.85 -14.40
C LYS A 102 5.44 -15.17 -13.15
N GLN A 103 4.83 -13.99 -13.31
CA GLN A 103 4.34 -13.15 -12.21
C GLN A 103 2.95 -13.55 -11.69
N LEU A 104 2.14 -14.26 -12.49
CA LEU A 104 0.79 -14.71 -12.14
C LEU A 104 0.70 -16.26 -12.11
N PRO A 105 1.44 -16.96 -11.22
CA PRO A 105 1.56 -18.43 -11.25
C PRO A 105 0.24 -19.18 -10.96
N LYS A 106 -0.79 -18.50 -10.43
CA LYS A 106 -2.15 -19.06 -10.27
C LYS A 106 -2.95 -19.10 -11.58
N MET A 107 -2.56 -18.32 -12.60
CA MET A 107 -3.28 -18.23 -13.87
C MET A 107 -2.76 -19.27 -14.86
N PRO A 108 -3.61 -20.10 -15.50
CA PRO A 108 -3.16 -21.10 -16.47
C PRO A 108 -2.39 -20.47 -17.64
N LYS A 109 -1.25 -21.08 -18.02
CA LYS A 109 -0.35 -20.53 -19.03
C LYS A 109 -1.04 -20.30 -20.38
N ASP A 110 -1.91 -21.22 -20.78
CA ASP A 110 -2.64 -21.15 -22.04
C ASP A 110 -3.81 -20.15 -21.97
N TYR A 111 -4.38 -19.93 -20.79
CA TYR A 111 -5.38 -18.87 -20.56
C TYR A 111 -4.74 -17.48 -20.75
N ILE A 112 -3.54 -17.27 -20.19
CA ILE A 112 -2.75 -16.05 -20.42
C ILE A 112 -2.45 -15.88 -21.91
N ALA A 113 -1.90 -16.92 -22.56
CA ALA A 113 -1.54 -16.84 -23.97
C ALA A 113 -2.75 -16.50 -24.86
N ARG A 114 -3.89 -17.18 -24.63
CA ARG A 114 -5.13 -16.99 -25.39
C ARG A 114 -5.67 -15.56 -25.27
N LEU A 115 -5.60 -14.92 -24.10
CA LEU A 115 -6.09 -13.55 -23.92
C LEU A 115 -5.08 -12.47 -24.33
N VAL A 116 -3.77 -12.70 -24.17
CA VAL A 116 -2.73 -11.75 -24.62
C VAL A 116 -2.68 -11.65 -26.16
N TYR A 117 -2.94 -12.75 -26.87
CA TYR A 117 -3.02 -12.75 -28.34
C TYR A 117 -4.46 -12.58 -28.88
N ASP A 118 -5.47 -12.32 -28.03
CA ASP A 118 -6.85 -12.10 -28.48
C ASP A 118 -7.01 -10.70 -29.12
N ARG A 119 -7.62 -10.64 -30.30
CA ARG A 119 -7.74 -9.37 -31.07
C ARG A 119 -8.68 -8.33 -30.45
N THR A 120 -9.51 -8.70 -29.48
CA THR A 120 -10.37 -7.75 -28.73
C THR A 120 -9.67 -7.16 -27.49
N HIS A 121 -8.48 -7.67 -27.16
CA HIS A 121 -7.65 -7.17 -26.07
C HIS A 121 -6.56 -6.22 -26.61
N LEU A 122 -6.23 -5.22 -25.80
CA LEU A 122 -5.11 -4.31 -25.99
C LEU A 122 -4.12 -4.51 -24.85
N SER A 123 -2.84 -4.33 -25.13
CA SER A 123 -1.81 -4.35 -24.09
C SER A 123 -0.94 -3.12 -24.17
N ILE A 124 -0.80 -2.41 -23.06
CA ILE A 124 0.23 -1.36 -22.90
C ILE A 124 1.47 -1.98 -22.27
N ALA A 125 2.59 -1.92 -22.97
CA ALA A 125 3.87 -2.48 -22.59
C ALA A 125 4.89 -1.39 -22.25
N ILE A 126 5.74 -1.67 -21.25
CA ILE A 126 6.98 -0.94 -21.02
C ILE A 126 8.08 -1.66 -21.79
N VAL A 127 8.71 -0.97 -22.73
CA VAL A 127 9.80 -1.51 -23.57
C VAL A 127 11.04 -0.66 -23.37
N LYS A 128 12.11 -1.25 -22.84
CA LYS A 128 13.43 -0.61 -22.76
C LYS A 128 14.04 -0.47 -24.15
N ARG A 129 14.78 0.61 -24.38
CA ARG A 129 15.67 0.74 -25.54
C ARG A 129 16.81 -0.29 -25.44
N PRO A 130 17.22 -0.95 -26.54
CA PRO A 130 18.44 -1.77 -26.54
C PRO A 130 19.68 -0.94 -26.18
N PRO A 131 20.78 -1.55 -25.69
CA PRO A 131 22.01 -0.80 -25.42
C PRO A 131 22.60 -0.20 -26.70
N PHE A 132 22.98 1.06 -26.65
CA PHE A 132 23.43 1.83 -27.83
C PHE A 132 24.57 1.16 -28.60
N GLY A 133 24.49 1.18 -29.93
CA GLY A 133 25.49 0.62 -30.84
C GLY A 133 25.45 -0.90 -31.01
N THR A 134 24.66 -1.63 -30.21
CA THR A 134 24.45 -3.08 -30.38
C THR A 134 23.74 -3.42 -31.69
N HIS A 135 23.77 -4.69 -32.11
CA HIS A 135 23.00 -5.14 -33.27
C HIS A 135 21.47 -4.98 -33.05
N ALA A 136 21.00 -5.09 -31.80
CA ALA A 136 19.60 -4.87 -31.45
C ALA A 136 19.20 -3.38 -31.60
N ASP A 137 20.04 -2.45 -31.17
CA ASP A 137 19.84 -0.99 -31.34
C ASP A 137 19.83 -0.57 -32.82
N LYS A 138 20.54 -1.30 -33.68
CA LYS A 138 20.55 -1.11 -35.15
C LYS A 138 19.44 -1.86 -35.89
N SER A 139 18.57 -2.57 -35.17
CA SER A 139 17.42 -3.29 -35.73
C SER A 139 16.12 -2.59 -35.35
N ASP A 140 15.12 -2.57 -36.23
CA ASP A 140 13.77 -2.07 -35.89
C ASP A 140 12.95 -3.04 -35.00
N MET A 141 13.65 -3.92 -34.28
CA MET A 141 13.06 -4.86 -33.34
C MET A 141 12.76 -4.13 -32.01
N PRO A 142 11.64 -4.44 -31.34
CA PRO A 142 11.38 -3.90 -30.02
C PRO A 142 12.37 -4.47 -29.00
N GLY A 143 12.84 -3.63 -28.08
CA GLY A 143 13.77 -4.03 -27.02
C GLY A 143 13.12 -4.84 -25.89
N GLU A 144 13.78 -4.91 -24.73
CA GLU A 144 13.32 -5.72 -23.60
C GLU A 144 11.97 -5.22 -23.06
N VAL A 145 10.97 -6.11 -23.04
CA VAL A 145 9.70 -5.87 -22.35
C VAL A 145 9.92 -6.00 -20.84
N VAL A 146 9.65 -4.94 -20.08
CA VAL A 146 9.80 -4.87 -18.62
C VAL A 146 8.52 -5.27 -17.88
N GLY A 147 7.37 -5.05 -18.50
CA GLY A 147 6.06 -5.32 -17.91
C GLY A 147 4.94 -4.66 -18.72
N GLY A 148 3.71 -4.82 -18.28
CA GLY A 148 2.55 -4.25 -18.97
C GLY A 148 1.22 -4.50 -18.30
N ILE A 149 0.18 -3.93 -18.90
CA ILE A 149 -1.23 -4.18 -18.58
C ILE A 149 -1.94 -4.62 -19.85
N THR A 150 -2.57 -5.80 -19.81
CA THR A 150 -3.52 -6.26 -20.82
C THR A 150 -4.94 -5.94 -20.36
N TYR A 151 -5.71 -5.26 -21.20
CA TYR A 151 -7.05 -4.78 -20.92
C TYR A 151 -7.99 -4.95 -22.12
N ARG A 152 -9.30 -4.93 -21.85
CA ARG A 152 -10.37 -5.14 -22.83
C ARG A 152 -11.40 -4.02 -22.73
N PRO A 153 -11.45 -3.05 -23.68
CA PRO A 153 -12.40 -1.95 -23.65
C PRO A 153 -13.78 -2.35 -24.18
N PHE A 154 -14.84 -2.00 -23.45
CA PHE A 154 -16.21 -2.25 -23.85
C PHE A 154 -16.84 -0.95 -24.38
N LYS A 155 -16.65 -0.71 -25.68
CA LYS A 155 -17.15 0.48 -26.40
C LYS A 155 -18.64 0.70 -26.15
N GLY A 156 -19.04 1.93 -25.82
CA GLY A 156 -20.43 2.30 -25.54
C GLY A 156 -20.92 1.86 -24.15
N ARG A 157 -20.06 1.22 -23.33
CA ARG A 157 -20.33 0.91 -21.92
C ARG A 157 -19.43 1.71 -20.96
N GLN A 158 -18.57 2.59 -21.50
CA GLN A 158 -17.70 3.51 -20.77
C GLN A 158 -16.74 2.84 -19.76
N PHE A 159 -16.49 1.54 -19.88
CA PHE A 159 -15.56 0.81 -19.02
C PHE A 159 -14.62 -0.11 -19.80
N ALA A 160 -13.49 -0.45 -19.18
CA ALA A 160 -12.61 -1.52 -19.64
C ALA A 160 -12.30 -2.49 -18.49
N GLU A 161 -12.16 -3.77 -18.83
CA GLU A 161 -11.66 -4.81 -17.94
C GLU A 161 -10.13 -4.81 -17.98
N ILE A 162 -9.46 -4.70 -16.84
CA ILE A 162 -8.04 -5.01 -16.70
C ILE A 162 -7.94 -6.51 -16.43
N VAL A 163 -7.30 -7.23 -17.35
CA VAL A 163 -7.21 -8.69 -17.35
C VAL A 163 -5.91 -9.16 -16.70
N PHE A 164 -4.78 -8.53 -17.06
CA PHE A 164 -3.47 -8.80 -16.46
C PHE A 164 -2.72 -7.49 -16.20
N CYS A 165 -1.99 -7.42 -15.08
CA CYS A 165 -1.14 -6.29 -14.72
C CYS A 165 0.12 -6.83 -14.00
N ALA A 166 1.30 -6.67 -14.59
CA ALA A 166 2.55 -7.19 -14.01
C ALA A 166 3.79 -6.44 -14.48
N ILE A 167 4.80 -6.39 -13.61
CA ILE A 167 6.17 -5.89 -13.87
C ILE A 167 7.14 -7.01 -13.50
N SER A 168 8.19 -7.23 -14.29
CA SER A 168 9.24 -8.22 -13.98
C SER A 168 9.89 -7.95 -12.62
N SER A 169 10.16 -8.99 -11.84
CA SER A 169 10.54 -8.89 -10.42
C SER A 169 11.81 -8.07 -10.18
N ASP A 170 12.79 -8.17 -11.07
CA ASP A 170 14.05 -7.42 -11.07
C ASP A 170 13.85 -5.90 -11.35
N GLN A 171 12.70 -5.52 -11.89
CA GLN A 171 12.31 -4.15 -12.22
C GLN A 171 11.23 -3.58 -11.27
N GLN A 172 10.82 -4.33 -10.24
CA GLN A 172 9.88 -3.82 -9.24
C GLN A 172 10.53 -2.73 -8.36
N VAL A 173 9.73 -2.08 -7.50
CA VAL A 173 10.12 -0.94 -6.63
C VAL A 173 10.48 0.38 -7.37
N LYS A 174 11.06 0.36 -8.57
CA LYS A 174 11.40 1.56 -9.40
C LYS A 174 10.23 2.51 -9.74
N GLY A 175 8.99 2.11 -9.44
CA GLY A 175 7.78 2.91 -9.65
C GLY A 175 7.06 2.68 -10.98
N TYR A 176 7.61 1.85 -11.87
CA TYR A 176 7.06 1.57 -13.20
C TYR A 176 5.56 1.22 -13.18
N GLY A 177 5.07 0.38 -12.25
CA GLY A 177 3.66 -0.02 -12.22
C GLY A 177 2.69 1.16 -12.03
N ALA A 178 3.03 2.14 -11.17
CA ALA A 178 2.23 3.35 -11.01
C ALA A 178 2.33 4.27 -12.24
N HIS A 179 3.52 4.33 -12.87
CA HIS A 179 3.74 5.14 -14.07
C HIS A 179 2.97 4.59 -15.28
N LEU A 180 2.99 3.26 -15.45
CA LEU A 180 2.21 2.49 -16.42
C LEU A 180 0.70 2.66 -16.25
N MET A 181 0.22 2.71 -15.00
CA MET A 181 -1.20 2.99 -14.73
C MET A 181 -1.58 4.44 -15.08
N SER A 182 -0.70 5.42 -14.83
CA SER A 182 -0.93 6.80 -15.29
C SER A 182 -0.97 6.89 -16.83
N HIS A 183 -0.02 6.24 -17.51
CA HIS A 183 0.00 6.13 -18.97
C HIS A 183 -1.27 5.47 -19.52
N LEU A 184 -1.70 4.33 -18.95
CA LEU A 184 -2.94 3.66 -19.34
C LEU A 184 -4.16 4.57 -19.19
N LYS A 185 -4.29 5.27 -18.05
CA LYS A 185 -5.40 6.19 -17.79
C LYS A 185 -5.46 7.33 -18.78
N ASP A 186 -4.32 7.99 -19.03
CA ASP A 186 -4.26 9.13 -19.94
C ASP A 186 -4.44 8.71 -21.40
N TYR A 187 -3.88 7.56 -21.81
CA TYR A 187 -4.10 6.98 -23.15
C TYR A 187 -5.56 6.62 -23.38
N VAL A 188 -6.18 5.86 -22.47
CA VAL A 188 -7.56 5.36 -22.63
C VAL A 188 -8.56 6.53 -22.66
N LYS A 189 -8.38 7.55 -21.81
CA LYS A 189 -9.17 8.78 -21.85
C LYS A 189 -9.00 9.61 -23.14
N ALA A 190 -7.82 9.58 -23.75
CA ALA A 190 -7.53 10.33 -24.97
C ALA A 190 -8.01 9.62 -26.24
N THR A 191 -8.32 8.32 -26.17
CA THR A 191 -8.59 7.46 -27.35
C THR A 191 -9.95 6.76 -27.33
N SER A 192 -10.74 6.85 -26.24
CA SER A 192 -12.01 6.12 -26.09
C SER A 192 -13.02 6.79 -25.16
N ASP A 193 -14.23 6.24 -25.10
CA ASP A 193 -15.31 6.62 -24.16
C ASP A 193 -15.12 6.09 -22.73
N VAL A 194 -14.05 5.34 -22.47
CA VAL A 194 -13.83 4.63 -21.22
C VAL A 194 -13.41 5.58 -20.08
N MET A 195 -14.25 5.63 -19.04
CA MET A 195 -14.03 6.39 -17.81
C MET A 195 -13.87 5.51 -16.58
N HIS A 196 -14.15 4.21 -16.68
CA HIS A 196 -14.05 3.25 -15.56
C HIS A 196 -13.14 2.06 -15.91
N PHE A 197 -12.34 1.62 -14.95
CA PHE A 197 -11.68 0.31 -15.01
C PHE A 197 -12.30 -0.63 -13.99
N LEU A 198 -12.60 -1.86 -14.42
CA LEU A 198 -12.91 -2.99 -13.54
C LEU A 198 -11.77 -4.01 -13.59
N THR A 199 -11.47 -4.63 -12.47
CA THR A 199 -10.42 -5.67 -12.36
C THR A 199 -10.81 -6.67 -11.27
N TYR A 200 -10.42 -7.94 -11.43
CA TYR A 200 -10.29 -8.85 -10.29
C TYR A 200 -8.85 -8.75 -9.79
N ALA A 201 -8.67 -8.25 -8.57
CA ALA A 201 -7.37 -8.16 -7.90
C ALA A 201 -7.19 -9.38 -6.99
N ASP A 202 -6.00 -9.99 -6.97
CA ASP A 202 -5.64 -10.93 -5.92
C ASP A 202 -5.27 -10.18 -4.63
N ASN A 203 -5.29 -10.87 -3.49
CA ASN A 203 -5.08 -10.24 -2.17
C ASN A 203 -3.76 -9.44 -2.09
N TYR A 204 -2.72 -9.85 -2.79
CA TYR A 204 -1.44 -9.14 -2.83
C TYR A 204 -1.50 -7.86 -3.69
N ALA A 205 -2.25 -7.86 -4.80
CA ALA A 205 -2.44 -6.69 -5.66
C ALA A 205 -3.45 -5.66 -5.13
N ILE A 206 -4.36 -5.99 -4.21
CA ILE A 206 -5.34 -5.03 -3.63
C ILE A 206 -4.63 -3.76 -3.12
N GLY A 207 -3.49 -3.89 -2.44
CA GLY A 207 -2.71 -2.75 -1.93
C GLY A 207 -2.10 -1.86 -3.02
N TYR A 208 -1.81 -2.42 -4.20
CA TYR A 208 -1.40 -1.66 -5.39
C TYR A 208 -2.61 -0.96 -6.03
N PHE A 209 -3.72 -1.68 -6.25
CA PHE A 209 -4.92 -1.13 -6.86
C PHE A 209 -5.57 -0.04 -6.00
N LYS A 210 -5.68 -0.20 -4.66
CA LYS A 210 -6.07 0.89 -3.73
C LYS A 210 -5.21 2.15 -3.95
N LYS A 211 -3.87 2.01 -4.06
CA LYS A 211 -2.94 3.13 -4.35
C LYS A 211 -3.10 3.71 -5.76
N GLN A 212 -3.68 2.97 -6.70
CA GLN A 212 -4.05 3.46 -8.03
C GLN A 212 -5.46 4.09 -8.07
N GLY A 213 -6.15 4.25 -6.93
CA GLY A 213 -7.50 4.80 -6.87
C GLY A 213 -8.59 3.82 -7.31
N PHE A 214 -8.39 2.52 -7.09
CA PHE A 214 -9.45 1.51 -7.15
C PHE A 214 -10.08 1.32 -5.76
N THR A 215 -11.38 1.10 -5.70
CA THR A 215 -12.14 0.71 -4.50
C THR A 215 -12.75 -0.68 -4.68
N LYS A 216 -13.11 -1.35 -3.57
CA LYS A 216 -13.96 -2.57 -3.58
C LYS A 216 -15.43 -2.24 -3.94
N GLU A 217 -15.84 -0.98 -3.79
CA GLU A 217 -17.21 -0.52 -4.05
C GLU A 217 -17.46 -0.33 -5.55
N ILE A 218 -18.33 -1.15 -6.13
CA ILE A 218 -18.64 -1.10 -7.57
C ILE A 218 -19.87 -0.20 -7.79
N THR A 219 -19.61 1.09 -8.06
CA THR A 219 -20.66 2.10 -8.33
C THR A 219 -21.15 2.12 -9.78
N LEU A 220 -20.52 1.36 -10.69
CA LEU A 220 -21.01 1.20 -12.06
C LEU A 220 -22.19 0.23 -12.12
N ASP A 221 -23.28 0.62 -12.81
CA ASP A 221 -24.53 -0.14 -12.87
C ASP A 221 -24.30 -1.60 -13.29
N LYS A 222 -24.82 -2.57 -12.50
CA LYS A 222 -24.62 -4.01 -12.76
C LYS A 222 -24.88 -4.43 -14.23
N PRO A 223 -25.96 -3.99 -14.92
CA PRO A 223 -26.19 -4.34 -16.33
C PRO A 223 -25.14 -3.83 -17.33
N LYS A 224 -24.27 -2.89 -16.95
CA LYS A 224 -23.16 -2.41 -17.80
C LYS A 224 -22.00 -3.40 -17.85
N TRP A 225 -21.74 -4.19 -16.80
CA TRP A 225 -20.53 -5.02 -16.71
C TRP A 225 -20.76 -6.49 -16.33
N MET A 226 -21.87 -6.82 -15.66
CA MET A 226 -22.19 -8.17 -15.22
C MET A 226 -22.34 -9.11 -16.43
N GLY A 227 -21.62 -10.23 -16.44
CA GLY A 227 -21.54 -11.17 -17.57
C GLY A 227 -20.63 -10.74 -18.73
N TYR A 228 -20.04 -9.53 -18.70
CA TYR A 228 -19.11 -9.06 -19.73
C TYR A 228 -17.64 -9.28 -19.38
N ILE A 229 -17.30 -9.10 -18.09
CA ILE A 229 -15.98 -9.39 -17.53
C ILE A 229 -15.83 -10.88 -17.19
N LYS A 230 -14.63 -11.29 -16.78
CA LYS A 230 -14.37 -12.62 -16.22
C LYS A 230 -14.25 -12.58 -14.70
N ASP A 231 -15.00 -13.47 -14.07
CA ASP A 231 -14.94 -13.74 -12.64
C ASP A 231 -13.77 -14.68 -12.37
N TYR A 232 -12.98 -14.39 -11.34
CA TYR A 232 -11.82 -15.20 -10.96
C TYR A 232 -11.93 -15.66 -9.52
N GLU A 233 -11.85 -16.97 -9.29
CA GLU A 233 -11.93 -17.58 -7.96
C GLU A 233 -10.83 -17.04 -7.03
N GLY A 234 -11.22 -16.57 -5.84
CA GLY A 234 -10.31 -15.94 -4.88
C GLY A 234 -9.79 -14.56 -5.29
N GLY A 235 -10.34 -13.93 -6.34
CA GLY A 235 -10.10 -12.53 -6.68
C GLY A 235 -11.16 -11.60 -6.08
N THR A 236 -10.74 -10.43 -5.62
CA THR A 236 -11.65 -9.34 -5.21
C THR A 236 -11.93 -8.43 -6.41
N ILE A 237 -13.20 -8.24 -6.78
CA ILE A 237 -13.56 -7.24 -7.79
C ILE A 237 -13.28 -5.83 -7.28
N MET A 238 -12.70 -4.98 -8.12
CA MET A 238 -12.40 -3.57 -7.80
C MET A 238 -12.68 -2.64 -8.97
N GLN A 239 -13.16 -1.42 -8.67
CA GLN A 239 -13.45 -0.37 -9.65
C GLN A 239 -12.55 0.85 -9.45
N CYS A 240 -11.99 1.40 -10.53
CA CYS A 240 -11.43 2.75 -10.59
C CYS A 240 -12.32 3.63 -11.47
N SER A 241 -12.85 4.73 -10.93
CA SER A 241 -13.48 5.79 -11.71
C SER A 241 -12.46 6.89 -11.98
N MET A 242 -12.21 7.21 -13.26
CA MET A 242 -11.22 8.21 -13.63
C MET A 242 -11.76 9.64 -13.45
N LEU A 243 -10.89 10.56 -13.03
CA LEU A 243 -11.22 11.98 -12.94
C LEU A 243 -11.15 12.61 -14.34
N PRO A 244 -12.20 13.33 -14.81
CA PRO A 244 -12.25 13.79 -16.19
C PRO A 244 -11.17 14.85 -16.50
N LYS A 245 -10.97 15.84 -15.63
CA LYS A 245 -10.10 17.01 -15.88
C LYS A 245 -8.60 16.82 -15.58
N ILE A 246 -8.17 15.65 -15.08
CA ILE A 246 -6.75 15.40 -14.75
C ILE A 246 -6.00 14.69 -15.88
N ARG A 247 -4.71 15.03 -16.06
CA ARG A 247 -3.71 14.16 -16.69
C ARG A 247 -2.93 13.45 -15.58
N TYR A 248 -3.04 12.14 -15.49
CA TYR A 248 -2.46 11.33 -14.42
C TYR A 248 -0.92 11.35 -14.39
N LEU A 249 -0.26 11.48 -15.54
CA LEU A 249 1.19 11.67 -15.63
C LEU A 249 1.65 12.98 -14.97
N GLU A 250 0.83 14.03 -15.00
CA GLU A 250 1.12 15.33 -14.37
C GLU A 250 0.59 15.45 -12.93
N SER A 251 -0.14 14.44 -12.43
CA SER A 251 -0.86 14.49 -11.15
C SER A 251 0.01 14.92 -9.95
N GLY A 252 1.25 14.44 -9.86
CA GLY A 252 2.18 14.85 -8.80
C GLY A 252 2.55 16.34 -8.85
N ARG A 253 2.73 16.89 -10.05
CA ARG A 253 3.03 18.32 -10.27
C ARG A 253 1.79 19.18 -10.00
N LEU A 254 0.60 18.68 -10.35
CA LEU A 254 -0.68 19.33 -10.03
C LEU A 254 -0.92 19.40 -8.51
N LEU A 255 -0.74 18.28 -7.80
CA LEU A 255 -0.89 18.21 -6.34
C LEU A 255 0.11 19.12 -5.62
N LEU A 256 1.35 19.21 -6.11
CA LEU A 256 2.35 20.14 -5.57
C LEU A 256 1.93 21.61 -5.73
N LYS A 257 1.42 21.99 -6.91
CA LYS A 257 0.87 23.34 -7.15
C LYS A 257 -0.35 23.63 -6.28
N GLN A 258 -1.26 22.67 -6.12
CA GLN A 258 -2.43 22.80 -5.23
C GLN A 258 -2.01 22.99 -3.77
N LYS A 259 -1.06 22.18 -3.26
CA LYS A 259 -0.50 22.35 -1.93
C LYS A 259 0.15 23.72 -1.76
N ALA A 260 0.94 24.18 -2.73
CA ALA A 260 1.58 25.50 -2.69
C ALA A 260 0.55 26.65 -2.65
N ALA A 261 -0.54 26.56 -3.42
CA ALA A 261 -1.62 27.55 -3.41
C ALA A 261 -2.38 27.59 -2.07
N VAL A 262 -2.69 26.42 -1.49
CA VAL A 262 -3.29 26.33 -0.15
C VAL A 262 -2.35 26.89 0.92
N HIS A 263 -1.06 26.54 0.87
CA HIS A 263 -0.03 27.09 1.77
C HIS A 263 0.17 28.60 1.58
N ALA A 264 -0.03 29.15 0.37
CA ALA A 264 0.00 30.60 0.15
C ALA A 264 -1.22 31.29 0.77
N LYS A 265 -2.43 30.71 0.66
CA LYS A 265 -3.62 31.27 1.30
C LYS A 265 -3.57 31.17 2.83
N ILE A 266 -3.02 30.08 3.39
CA ILE A 266 -2.73 29.96 4.82
C ILE A 266 -1.71 31.04 5.25
N ARG A 267 -0.65 31.27 4.46
CA ARG A 267 0.36 32.32 4.71
C ARG A 267 -0.14 33.77 4.60
N ALA A 268 -1.37 33.97 4.13
CA ALA A 268 -2.01 35.28 4.07
C ALA A 268 -3.02 35.55 5.20
N VAL A 269 -3.19 34.60 6.14
CA VAL A 269 -4.23 34.65 7.20
C VAL A 269 -3.73 34.16 8.56
N SER A 270 -2.83 33.17 8.59
CA SER A 270 -2.29 32.62 9.84
C SER A 270 -1.21 33.54 10.45
N ARG A 271 -0.70 33.13 11.61
CA ARG A 271 0.53 33.62 12.25
C ARG A 271 1.41 32.48 12.78
N ALA A 272 1.12 31.23 12.38
CA ALA A 272 1.82 30.03 12.88
C ALA A 272 3.26 29.85 12.35
N TYR A 273 3.79 30.85 11.65
CA TYR A 273 5.18 30.98 11.19
C TYR A 273 5.90 32.15 11.88
N ASP A 274 5.21 32.91 12.73
CA ASP A 274 5.81 33.96 13.55
C ASP A 274 6.62 33.26 14.66
N ILE A 275 7.95 33.37 14.61
CA ILE A 275 8.83 32.77 15.61
C ILE A 275 8.78 33.65 16.87
N HIS A 276 8.09 33.18 17.89
CA HIS A 276 8.06 33.85 19.20
C HIS A 276 9.29 33.47 20.03
N GLU A 277 9.89 34.45 20.71
CA GLU A 277 10.94 34.20 21.71
C GLU A 277 10.36 33.41 22.91
N PRO A 278 11.17 32.59 23.61
CA PRO A 278 10.75 31.93 24.83
C PRO A 278 10.41 32.96 25.93
N PRO A 279 9.50 32.62 26.87
CA PRO A 279 9.22 33.44 28.05
C PRO A 279 10.49 33.93 28.77
N SER A 280 10.48 35.19 29.19
CA SER A 280 11.60 35.86 29.84
C SER A 280 12.05 35.16 31.13
N GLU A 281 11.10 34.52 31.80
CA GLU A 281 11.18 33.68 32.97
C GLU A 281 12.12 32.48 32.76
N TRP A 282 12.23 31.98 31.52
CA TRP A 282 13.09 30.85 31.17
C TRP A 282 14.53 31.26 30.81
N ARG A 283 14.83 32.56 30.68
CA ARG A 283 16.13 33.09 30.22
C ARG A 283 17.32 32.75 31.14
N HIS A 284 17.05 32.39 32.40
CA HIS A 284 18.08 32.18 33.42
C HIS A 284 18.05 30.78 34.08
N LEU A 285 17.20 29.86 33.62
CA LEU A 285 17.24 28.46 34.09
C LEU A 285 18.44 27.70 33.54
N LYS A 286 19.00 26.80 34.34
CA LYS A 286 19.96 25.79 33.88
C LYS A 286 19.21 24.55 33.40
N SER A 287 19.87 23.72 32.60
CA SER A 287 19.31 22.44 32.10
C SER A 287 18.97 21.41 33.19
N THR A 288 19.30 21.70 34.46
CA THR A 288 18.98 20.89 35.65
C THR A 288 17.72 21.34 36.38
N ASP A 289 17.24 22.54 36.08
CA ASP A 289 16.26 23.24 36.91
C ASP A 289 14.85 23.01 36.34
N PRO A 290 13.83 22.75 37.17
CA PRO A 290 12.48 22.49 36.68
C PRO A 290 11.88 23.77 36.07
N LEU A 291 11.31 23.65 34.86
CA LEU A 291 10.63 24.77 34.19
C LEU A 291 9.50 25.31 35.08
N PRO A 292 9.42 26.64 35.31
CA PRO A 292 8.31 27.23 36.04
C PRO A 292 7.02 27.11 35.23
N GLU A 293 5.93 26.84 35.93
CA GLU A 293 4.58 26.82 35.36
C GLU A 293 4.17 28.24 34.96
N ILE A 294 3.66 28.39 33.73
CA ILE A 294 3.21 29.66 33.15
C ILE A 294 1.79 29.47 32.65
N ASP A 295 0.88 30.35 33.07
CA ASP A 295 -0.48 30.43 32.52
C ASP A 295 -0.41 30.69 31.00
N PRO A 296 -0.91 29.80 30.13
CA PRO A 296 -0.89 30.03 28.68
C PRO A 296 -1.68 31.26 28.25
N LEU A 297 -2.69 31.69 29.02
CA LEU A 297 -3.46 32.91 28.73
C LEU A 297 -2.68 34.19 29.05
N SER A 298 -1.61 34.13 29.84
CA SER A 298 -0.71 35.28 30.08
C SER A 298 0.04 35.68 28.81
N ILE A 299 0.38 34.71 27.95
CA ILE A 299 1.15 34.91 26.72
C ILE A 299 0.26 35.53 25.63
N PRO A 300 0.54 36.78 25.17
CA PRO A 300 -0.36 37.50 24.26
C PRO A 300 -0.59 36.77 22.92
N ALA A 301 0.42 36.06 22.41
CA ALA A 301 0.31 35.27 21.19
C ALA A 301 -0.67 34.10 21.34
N ILE A 302 -0.59 33.33 22.44
CA ILE A 302 -1.49 32.21 22.71
C ILE A 302 -2.92 32.72 22.89
N ARG A 303 -3.11 33.77 23.69
CA ARG A 303 -4.41 34.45 23.87
C ARG A 303 -5.01 34.90 22.53
N ALA A 304 -4.19 35.42 21.61
CA ALA A 304 -4.62 35.87 20.29
C ALA A 304 -5.01 34.76 19.31
N THR A 305 -4.67 33.48 19.58
CA THR A 305 -5.17 32.34 18.77
C THR A 305 -6.56 31.87 19.19
N GLY A 306 -7.12 32.38 20.29
CA GLY A 306 -8.37 31.88 20.87
C GLY A 306 -8.20 30.55 21.61
N TRP A 307 -6.98 30.23 22.04
CA TRP A 307 -6.65 29.01 22.79
C TRP A 307 -7.50 28.85 24.06
N SER A 308 -7.88 27.61 24.36
CA SER A 308 -8.46 27.21 25.63
C SER A 308 -7.90 25.86 26.09
N ALA A 309 -7.98 25.59 27.40
CA ALA A 309 -7.57 24.31 27.97
C ALA A 309 -8.34 23.12 27.35
N ASP A 310 -9.63 23.31 27.02
CA ASP A 310 -10.44 22.31 26.33
C ASP A 310 -9.87 21.97 24.95
N MET A 311 -9.51 22.98 24.14
CA MET A 311 -8.89 22.77 22.83
C MET A 311 -7.53 22.07 22.94
N ASP A 312 -6.72 22.41 23.94
CA ASP A 312 -5.45 21.74 24.19
C ASP A 312 -5.67 20.27 24.56
N SER A 313 -6.60 19.98 25.49
CA SER A 313 -6.95 18.62 25.90
C SER A 313 -7.42 17.76 24.71
N LEU A 314 -8.27 18.32 23.84
CA LEU A 314 -8.74 17.67 22.61
C LEU A 314 -7.62 17.48 21.57
N SER A 315 -6.61 18.35 21.56
CA SER A 315 -5.44 18.22 20.67
C SER A 315 -4.46 17.14 21.13
N ARG A 316 -4.37 16.92 22.46
CA ARG A 316 -3.52 15.91 23.11
C ARG A 316 -4.15 14.52 23.16
N GLN A 317 -5.46 14.40 22.99
CA GLN A 317 -6.12 13.11 22.87
C GLN A 317 -5.55 12.33 21.66
N PRO A 318 -5.09 11.08 21.85
CA PRO A 318 -4.54 10.28 20.76
C PRO A 318 -5.66 9.98 19.75
N ARG A 319 -5.53 10.51 18.53
CA ARG A 319 -6.55 10.40 17.47
C ARG A 319 -6.84 8.98 16.97
N ARG A 320 -6.03 8.02 17.39
CA ARG A 320 -6.20 6.58 17.20
C ARG A 320 -5.58 5.83 18.36
N ASN A 321 -6.05 4.61 18.62
CA ASN A 321 -5.38 3.65 19.51
C ASN A 321 -3.86 3.56 19.20
N PRO A 322 -2.94 3.68 20.19
CA PRO A 322 -1.50 3.47 19.97
C PRO A 322 -1.16 2.13 19.27
N SER A 323 -1.97 1.09 19.51
CA SER A 323 -1.86 -0.23 18.88
C SER A 323 -2.31 -0.26 17.41
N HIS A 324 -2.96 0.78 16.87
CA HIS A 324 -3.61 0.76 15.54
C HIS A 324 -2.69 0.24 14.42
N SER A 325 -1.45 0.72 14.37
CA SER A 325 -0.44 0.28 13.39
C SER A 325 -0.07 -1.21 13.52
N LEU A 326 -0.01 -1.71 14.76
CA LEU A 326 0.26 -3.12 15.06
C LEU A 326 -0.96 -3.99 14.69
N LEU A 327 -2.18 -3.52 14.97
CA LEU A 327 -3.43 -4.20 14.56
C LEU A 327 -3.60 -4.25 13.04
N VAL A 328 -3.23 -3.19 12.30
CA VAL A 328 -3.22 -3.19 10.82
C VAL A 328 -2.20 -4.22 10.30
N THR A 329 -1.04 -4.33 10.95
CA THR A 329 -0.01 -5.32 10.60
C THR A 329 -0.47 -6.75 10.90
N LEU A 330 -1.13 -6.96 12.04
CA LEU A 330 -1.71 -8.25 12.45
C LEU A 330 -2.84 -8.69 11.49
N LEU A 331 -3.78 -7.79 11.17
CA LEU A 331 -4.86 -8.08 10.23
C LEU A 331 -4.34 -8.43 8.84
N SER A 332 -3.32 -7.69 8.35
CA SER A 332 -2.68 -7.96 7.06
C SER A 332 -2.01 -9.34 7.03
N ALA A 333 -1.35 -9.77 8.11
CA ALA A 333 -0.80 -11.12 8.24
C ALA A 333 -1.89 -12.20 8.23
N LEU A 334 -3.01 -11.97 8.93
CA LEU A 334 -4.15 -12.89 8.91
C LEU A 334 -4.80 -12.98 7.53
N GLN A 335 -5.08 -11.86 6.86
CA GLN A 335 -5.68 -11.82 5.51
C GLN A 335 -4.78 -12.41 4.41
N THR A 336 -3.46 -12.42 4.59
CA THR A 336 -2.49 -13.01 3.64
C THR A 336 -2.13 -14.47 3.94
N SER A 337 -2.62 -15.03 5.05
CA SER A 337 -2.45 -16.44 5.41
C SER A 337 -3.11 -17.37 4.40
N SER A 338 -2.47 -18.50 4.07
CA SER A 338 -3.04 -19.54 3.20
C SER A 338 -4.28 -20.22 3.80
N ALA A 339 -4.56 -19.99 5.09
CA ALA A 339 -5.76 -20.44 5.77
C ALA A 339 -6.90 -19.39 5.82
N ALA A 340 -6.67 -18.17 5.32
CA ALA A 340 -7.63 -17.08 5.44
C ALA A 340 -8.86 -17.23 4.53
N TRP A 341 -8.76 -18.04 3.47
CA TRP A 341 -9.70 -18.03 2.33
C TRP A 341 -11.20 -18.11 2.66
N PRO A 342 -11.70 -18.87 3.67
CA PRO A 342 -13.13 -18.92 3.99
C PRO A 342 -13.55 -17.86 5.01
N PHE A 343 -12.63 -16.97 5.40
CA PHE A 343 -12.82 -15.94 6.42
C PHE A 343 -12.53 -14.52 5.87
N LEU A 344 -12.22 -14.38 4.58
CA LEU A 344 -11.90 -13.09 3.96
C LEU A 344 -13.11 -12.16 3.80
N GLN A 345 -14.32 -12.71 3.79
CA GLN A 345 -15.60 -12.05 3.54
C GLN A 345 -16.68 -12.70 4.43
N PRO A 346 -17.84 -12.04 4.65
CA PRO A 346 -19.00 -12.67 5.28
C PRO A 346 -19.46 -13.92 4.51
N VAL A 347 -20.03 -14.90 5.21
CA VAL A 347 -20.65 -16.08 4.57
C VAL A 347 -21.90 -15.64 3.80
N ASN A 348 -22.03 -16.05 2.53
CA ASN A 348 -23.21 -15.69 1.75
C ASN A 348 -24.44 -16.48 2.24
N GLY A 349 -25.46 -15.76 2.70
CA GLY A 349 -26.72 -16.36 3.20
C GLY A 349 -27.58 -16.97 2.09
N ASP A 350 -27.43 -16.53 0.83
CA ASP A 350 -28.15 -17.12 -0.30
C ASP A 350 -27.58 -18.51 -0.66
N GLU A 351 -26.27 -18.71 -0.45
CA GLU A 351 -25.55 -19.98 -0.66
C GLU A 351 -25.65 -20.92 0.55
N VAL A 352 -25.65 -20.38 1.77
CA VAL A 352 -25.63 -21.13 3.03
C VAL A 352 -26.80 -20.72 3.92
N GLN A 353 -28.00 -21.17 3.51
CA GLN A 353 -29.30 -20.65 3.97
C GLN A 353 -29.54 -20.78 5.48
N ASP A 354 -29.02 -21.82 6.13
CA ASP A 354 -29.17 -22.05 7.56
C ASP A 354 -28.07 -21.37 8.41
N TYR A 355 -27.00 -20.83 7.81
CA TYR A 355 -25.84 -20.31 8.53
C TYR A 355 -26.21 -19.26 9.59
N TYR A 356 -26.97 -18.24 9.20
CA TYR A 356 -27.42 -17.17 10.10
C TYR A 356 -28.53 -17.61 11.08
N SER A 357 -29.12 -18.80 10.86
CA SER A 357 -29.99 -19.43 11.87
C SER A 357 -29.17 -20.07 12.99
N VAL A 358 -28.00 -20.64 12.67
CA VAL A 358 -27.10 -21.34 13.62
C VAL A 358 -26.12 -20.37 14.31
N ILE A 359 -25.52 -19.46 13.54
CA ILE A 359 -24.51 -18.49 13.99
C ILE A 359 -25.15 -17.12 14.21
N LYS A 360 -25.23 -16.70 15.48
CA LYS A 360 -25.90 -15.44 15.88
C LYS A 360 -25.02 -14.20 15.76
N ASN A 361 -23.73 -14.34 16.03
CA ASN A 361 -22.74 -13.27 16.02
C ASN A 361 -21.70 -13.53 14.91
N PRO A 362 -22.04 -13.32 13.62
CA PRO A 362 -21.13 -13.53 12.50
C PRO A 362 -19.94 -12.55 12.56
N MET A 363 -18.78 -13.00 12.06
CA MET A 363 -17.56 -12.19 11.98
C MET A 363 -16.67 -12.70 10.84
N ASP A 364 -15.93 -11.81 10.21
CA ASP A 364 -14.98 -12.09 9.11
C ASP A 364 -13.89 -11.01 9.03
N LEU A 365 -12.78 -11.31 8.34
CA LEU A 365 -11.59 -10.44 8.27
C LEU A 365 -11.82 -9.11 7.52
N SER A 366 -12.93 -8.91 6.80
CA SER A 366 -13.30 -7.63 6.18
C SER A 366 -14.29 -6.80 7.00
N THR A 367 -15.14 -7.45 7.80
CA THR A 367 -15.81 -6.77 8.93
C THR A 367 -14.75 -6.25 9.92
N MET A 368 -13.69 -7.02 10.20
CA MET A 368 -12.56 -6.56 10.99
C MET A 368 -11.74 -5.43 10.32
N GLU A 369 -11.53 -5.46 9.00
CA GLU A 369 -10.94 -4.32 8.24
C GLU A 369 -11.78 -3.05 8.46
N THR A 370 -13.11 -3.20 8.42
CA THR A 370 -14.06 -2.10 8.59
C THR A 370 -14.10 -1.56 10.02
N LYS A 371 -14.04 -2.42 11.04
CA LYS A 371 -13.94 -2.02 12.46
C LYS A 371 -12.64 -1.27 12.73
N LEU A 372 -11.51 -1.77 12.20
CA LEU A 372 -10.19 -1.17 12.39
C LEU A 372 -10.04 0.17 11.68
N ASP A 373 -10.54 0.33 10.44
CA ASP A 373 -10.50 1.62 9.75
C ASP A 373 -11.32 2.71 10.46
N LYS A 374 -12.35 2.30 11.24
CA LYS A 374 -13.20 3.15 12.08
C LYS A 374 -12.71 3.30 13.53
N ASP A 375 -11.53 2.78 13.87
CA ASP A 375 -10.93 2.78 15.22
C ASP A 375 -11.79 2.08 16.31
N GLN A 376 -12.62 1.11 15.92
CA GLN A 376 -13.53 0.37 16.81
C GLN A 376 -12.86 -0.81 17.56
N TYR A 377 -11.61 -0.60 17.98
CA TYR A 377 -10.82 -1.54 18.77
C TYR A 377 -10.04 -0.74 19.83
N GLU A 378 -10.47 -0.80 21.09
CA GLU A 378 -9.84 -0.10 22.21
C GLU A 378 -8.54 -0.81 22.63
N GLY A 379 -8.57 -2.15 22.61
CA GLY A 379 -7.41 -3.01 22.89
C GLY A 379 -7.09 -3.99 21.75
N VAL A 380 -5.97 -4.68 21.91
CA VAL A 380 -5.65 -5.88 21.11
C VAL A 380 -6.57 -7.05 21.51
N GLU A 381 -7.09 -7.02 22.72
CA GLU A 381 -8.04 -7.96 23.30
C GLU A 381 -9.39 -7.97 22.57
N ASP A 382 -9.85 -6.83 22.07
CA ASP A 382 -11.06 -6.75 21.23
C ASP A 382 -10.82 -7.40 19.86
N PHE A 383 -9.64 -7.14 19.28
CA PHE A 383 -9.23 -7.71 18.00
C PHE A 383 -9.06 -9.24 18.11
N VAL A 384 -8.39 -9.72 19.16
CA VAL A 384 -8.24 -11.15 19.47
C VAL A 384 -9.61 -11.81 19.68
N ARG A 385 -10.54 -11.16 20.40
CA ARG A 385 -11.91 -11.65 20.56
C ARG A 385 -12.63 -11.84 19.23
N ASP A 386 -12.53 -10.89 18.29
CA ASP A 386 -13.11 -11.04 16.95
C ASP A 386 -12.48 -12.19 16.14
N VAL A 387 -11.14 -12.36 16.15
CA VAL A 387 -10.51 -13.50 15.43
C VAL A 387 -10.90 -14.83 16.05
N LEU A 388 -10.98 -14.91 17.38
CA LEU A 388 -11.45 -16.12 18.07
C LEU A 388 -12.95 -16.36 17.84
N LEU A 389 -13.76 -15.32 17.60
CA LEU A 389 -15.16 -15.44 17.19
C LEU A 389 -15.28 -16.05 15.77
N ILE A 390 -14.45 -15.62 14.81
CA ILE A 390 -14.35 -16.28 13.48
C ILE A 390 -14.07 -17.78 13.65
N VAL A 391 -13.08 -18.11 14.47
CA VAL A 391 -12.65 -19.50 14.72
C VAL A 391 -13.75 -20.31 15.43
N ARG A 392 -14.39 -19.74 16.46
CA ARG A 392 -15.48 -20.35 17.23
C ARG A 392 -16.71 -20.61 16.36
N ASN A 393 -17.12 -19.64 15.54
CA ASN A 393 -18.22 -19.78 14.58
C ASN A 393 -17.92 -20.87 13.55
N CYS A 394 -16.69 -20.91 13.02
CA CYS A 394 -16.28 -21.95 12.08
C CYS A 394 -16.33 -23.36 12.71
N LYS A 395 -15.76 -23.54 13.92
CA LYS A 395 -15.79 -24.80 14.67
C LYS A 395 -17.21 -25.20 15.11
N ARG A 396 -18.11 -24.24 15.37
CA ARG A 396 -19.52 -24.48 15.75
C ARG A 396 -20.39 -24.92 14.56
N TYR A 397 -20.11 -24.42 13.36
CA TYR A 397 -20.88 -24.73 12.15
C TYR A 397 -20.32 -25.93 11.36
N ASN A 398 -19.00 -26.14 11.36
CA ASN A 398 -18.33 -27.15 10.53
C ASN A 398 -17.72 -28.25 11.39
N ALA A 399 -17.93 -29.52 11.00
CA ALA A 399 -17.27 -30.66 11.62
C ALA A 399 -15.72 -30.58 11.51
N GLU A 400 -15.00 -31.07 12.51
CA GLU A 400 -13.54 -30.96 12.63
C GLU A 400 -12.74 -31.55 11.46
N SER A 401 -13.32 -32.55 10.77
CA SER A 401 -12.74 -33.19 9.60
C SER A 401 -12.69 -32.27 8.36
N THR A 402 -13.47 -31.19 8.32
CA THR A 402 -13.63 -30.31 7.15
C THR A 402 -12.37 -29.48 6.84
N PRO A 403 -12.20 -29.02 5.59
CA PRO A 403 -11.20 -28.00 5.26
C PRO A 403 -11.38 -26.70 6.05
N TYR A 404 -12.62 -26.32 6.37
CA TYR A 404 -12.96 -25.10 7.11
C TYR A 404 -12.46 -25.13 8.56
N ALA A 405 -12.75 -26.19 9.31
CA ALA A 405 -12.24 -26.34 10.68
C ALA A 405 -10.69 -26.40 10.72
N LYS A 406 -10.09 -27.09 9.75
CA LYS A 406 -8.62 -27.14 9.56
C LYS A 406 -8.01 -25.79 9.15
N ALA A 407 -8.78 -24.91 8.51
CA ALA A 407 -8.37 -23.54 8.21
C ALA A 407 -8.48 -22.65 9.46
N ALA A 408 -9.58 -22.77 10.23
CA ALA A 408 -9.75 -22.05 11.49
C ALA A 408 -8.61 -22.32 12.48
N GLY A 409 -8.29 -23.60 12.73
CA GLY A 409 -7.15 -24.02 13.55
C GLY A 409 -5.76 -23.74 12.94
N LYS A 410 -5.67 -23.14 11.75
CA LYS A 410 -4.43 -22.54 11.20
C LYS A 410 -4.43 -21.02 11.42
N LEU A 411 -5.55 -20.34 11.20
CA LEU A 411 -5.71 -18.91 11.45
C LEU A 411 -5.47 -18.58 12.93
N GLU A 412 -6.02 -19.39 13.84
CA GLU A 412 -5.84 -19.33 15.30
C GLU A 412 -4.36 -19.42 15.70
N ARG A 413 -3.59 -20.33 15.09
CA ARG A 413 -2.14 -20.44 15.34
C ARG A 413 -1.34 -19.29 14.74
N GLU A 414 -1.76 -18.75 13.60
CA GLU A 414 -1.13 -17.58 12.98
C GLU A 414 -1.36 -16.31 13.80
N LEU A 415 -2.56 -16.12 14.35
CA LEU A 415 -2.87 -15.09 15.35
C LEU A 415 -1.89 -15.18 16.53
N TRP A 416 -1.86 -16.32 17.22
CA TRP A 416 -1.03 -16.47 18.42
C TRP A 416 0.47 -16.43 18.12
N ARG A 417 0.91 -16.83 16.92
CA ARG A 417 2.29 -16.62 16.45
C ARG A 417 2.60 -15.13 16.33
N LYS A 418 1.70 -14.35 15.71
CA LYS A 418 1.88 -12.91 15.53
C LYS A 418 1.72 -12.08 16.80
N VAL A 419 0.85 -12.48 17.73
CA VAL A 419 0.75 -11.83 19.04
C VAL A 419 2.07 -11.95 19.81
N ARG A 420 2.70 -13.15 19.82
CA ARG A 420 4.00 -13.37 20.45
C ARG A 420 5.21 -12.74 19.74
N GLU A 421 5.04 -12.22 18.52
CA GLU A 421 6.08 -11.44 17.84
C GLU A 421 6.13 -9.97 18.31
N VAL A 422 5.16 -9.53 19.12
CA VAL A 422 5.02 -8.15 19.62
C VAL A 422 5.26 -8.13 21.14
N PRO A 423 6.41 -7.61 21.63
CA PRO A 423 6.72 -7.56 23.06
C PRO A 423 5.66 -6.87 23.92
N GLU A 424 5.02 -5.83 23.37
CA GLU A 424 3.95 -5.06 23.98
C GLU A 424 2.67 -5.87 24.25
N TRP A 425 2.53 -7.06 23.66
CA TRP A 425 1.39 -7.96 23.83
C TRP A 425 1.77 -9.28 24.54
N SER A 426 2.96 -9.35 25.13
CA SER A 426 3.49 -10.55 25.79
C SER A 426 2.69 -11.03 27.02
N TYR A 427 1.76 -10.22 27.54
CA TYR A 427 0.83 -10.59 28.60
C TYR A 427 -0.42 -11.35 28.09
N LEU A 428 -0.64 -11.43 26.77
CA LEU A 428 -1.77 -12.16 26.19
C LEU A 428 -1.46 -13.65 26.04
N ASP A 429 -2.10 -14.48 26.87
CA ASP A 429 -2.14 -15.93 26.68
C ASP A 429 -3.48 -16.38 26.07
N SER A 430 -3.38 -17.35 25.17
CA SER A 430 -4.44 -18.24 24.71
C SER A 430 -5.43 -18.65 25.81
N GLU A 431 -4.93 -19.16 26.95
CA GLU A 431 -5.78 -19.70 28.03
C GLU A 431 -6.69 -18.62 28.65
N GLY A 432 -6.24 -17.36 28.69
CA GLY A 432 -7.02 -16.22 29.18
C GLY A 432 -8.32 -16.02 28.39
N PHE A 433 -8.27 -16.18 27.06
CA PHE A 433 -9.44 -16.03 26.19
C PHE A 433 -10.32 -17.29 26.12
N GLU A 434 -9.81 -18.46 26.54
CA GLU A 434 -10.62 -19.66 26.74
C GLU A 434 -11.45 -19.61 28.03
N SER A 435 -10.98 -18.90 29.06
CA SER A 435 -11.69 -18.80 30.36
C SER A 435 -13.12 -18.24 30.27
N THR A 436 -13.38 -17.35 29.31
CA THR A 436 -14.72 -16.78 29.04
C THR A 436 -15.64 -17.73 28.27
N ALA A 437 -15.17 -18.88 27.79
CA ALA A 437 -15.94 -19.81 26.97
C ALA A 437 -16.93 -20.72 27.76
N ARG A 438 -17.27 -20.38 29.00
CA ARG A 438 -18.24 -21.12 29.84
C ARG A 438 -19.51 -20.33 30.22
N GLN A 439 -19.65 -19.09 29.75
CA GLN A 439 -20.83 -18.25 29.99
C GLN A 439 -21.23 -17.52 28.70
N GLU A 440 -22.00 -18.21 27.83
CA GLU A 440 -23.04 -17.71 26.90
C GLU A 440 -23.55 -18.83 25.96
#